data_AF-A0A6P1P0K4-F1
#
_entry.id   AF-A0A6P1P0K4-F1
#
_cell.length_a   1.000
_cell.length_b   1.000
_cell.length_c   1.000
_cell.angle_alpha   90.00
_cell.angle_beta   90.00
_cell.angle_gamma   90.00
#
_symmetry.space_group_name_H-M   'P 1'
#
loop_
_entity.id
_entity.type
_entity.pdbx_description
1 polymer ?
#
loop_
_entity_poly.entity_id
_entity_poly.type
_entity_poly.pdbx_seq_one_letter_code
_entity_poly.pdbx_strand_id
1 'polypeptide(L)'
;MRKTLSTLGFLWIAICHATPLQDSIKIGKFTYKTKKAKVFLKDESYHCNWFSLYSQNGEHQAGLIIEAKRNDTLFVSGTYQIESNNFIAKNYYHFRHSHEPDSSVKTFVQNSKGKLELRSFIEFTDGVKNAIKLPNH
;
A
#
# COMPACT_ATOMS: atom_id res chain seq x y z
N MET A 1 5.03 31.68 -61.03
CA MET A 1 4.20 32.51 -60.12
C MET A 1 3.90 31.70 -58.88
N ARG A 2 4.31 32.21 -57.71
CA ARG A 2 4.08 31.65 -56.38
C ARG A 2 2.64 31.89 -55.94
N LYS A 3 2.06 30.96 -55.19
CA LYS A 3 1.59 31.16 -53.80
C LYS A 3 1.12 29.82 -53.23
N THR A 4 2.03 29.17 -52.52
CA THR A 4 1.70 28.24 -51.43
C THR A 4 0.94 29.02 -50.37
N LEU A 5 -0.26 28.56 -49.99
CA LEU A 5 -0.93 29.03 -48.78
C LEU A 5 -0.94 27.90 -47.75
N SER A 6 0.00 28.05 -46.83
CA SER A 6 0.05 27.39 -45.54
C SER A 6 -1.20 27.75 -44.73
N THR A 7 -1.87 26.75 -44.16
CA THR A 7 -2.69 26.95 -42.96
C THR A 7 -2.26 25.93 -41.92
N LEU A 8 -1.42 26.40 -41.00
CA LEU A 8 -1.20 25.80 -39.69
C LEU A 8 -2.55 25.73 -38.96
N GLY A 9 -3.00 24.53 -38.64
CA GLY A 9 -4.14 24.28 -37.76
C GLY A 9 -3.67 23.59 -36.48
N PHE A 10 -3.30 24.41 -35.50
CA PHE A 10 -3.02 24.13 -34.09
C PHE A 10 -3.19 22.69 -33.59
N LEU A 11 -2.05 22.09 -33.25
CA LEU A 11 -1.94 20.88 -32.43
C LEU A 11 -2.49 21.18 -31.02
N TRP A 12 -3.72 20.73 -30.73
CA TRP A 12 -4.26 20.75 -29.37
C TRP A 12 -3.56 19.69 -28.52
N ILE A 13 -2.44 20.07 -27.91
CA ILE A 13 -1.86 19.29 -26.81
C ILE A 13 -2.69 19.61 -25.56
N ALA A 14 -3.83 18.92 -25.42
CA ALA A 14 -4.54 18.87 -24.15
C ALA A 14 -3.82 17.89 -23.21
N ILE A 15 -2.61 18.24 -22.75
CA ILE A 15 -1.96 17.56 -21.63
C ILE A 15 -2.29 18.37 -20.38
N CYS A 16 -3.53 18.25 -19.92
CA CYS A 16 -3.85 18.52 -18.53
C CYS A 16 -3.81 17.18 -17.80
N HIS A 17 -2.60 16.62 -17.64
CA HIS A 17 -2.42 15.56 -16.66
C HIS A 17 -2.43 16.25 -15.30
N ALA A 18 -3.62 16.38 -14.70
CA ALA A 18 -3.73 16.53 -13.27
C ALA A 18 -3.04 15.30 -12.67
N THR A 19 -1.78 15.44 -12.27
CA THR A 19 -1.13 14.44 -11.44
C THR A 19 -1.95 14.40 -10.15
N PRO A 20 -2.59 13.28 -9.79
CA PRO A 20 -3.21 13.20 -8.49
C PRO A 20 -2.10 13.48 -7.48
N LEU A 21 -2.34 14.46 -6.60
CA LEU A 21 -1.43 14.79 -5.50
C LEU A 21 -1.12 13.49 -4.79
N GLN A 22 0.06 12.93 -5.07
CA GLN A 22 0.42 11.62 -4.55
C GLN A 22 0.75 11.85 -3.08
N ASP A 23 -0.20 11.51 -2.20
CA ASP A 23 -0.03 11.64 -0.76
C ASP A 23 1.31 11.01 -0.36
N SER A 24 2.05 11.69 0.51
CA SER A 24 3.36 11.23 0.96
C SER A 24 3.39 11.11 2.48
N ILE A 25 4.21 10.20 2.97
CA ILE A 25 4.34 9.92 4.39
C ILE A 25 5.81 10.00 4.78
N LYS A 26 6.11 10.63 5.91
CA LYS A 26 7.45 10.65 6.49
C LYS A 26 7.58 9.56 7.54
N ILE A 27 8.61 8.73 7.42
CA ILE A 27 9.03 7.75 8.44
C ILE A 27 10.50 8.06 8.71
N GLY A 28 10.86 8.25 9.97
CA GLY A 28 12.18 8.72 10.36
C GLY A 28 12.57 9.99 9.61
N LYS A 29 13.68 9.94 8.88
CA LYS A 29 14.18 11.07 8.07
C LYS A 29 13.80 11.00 6.59
N PHE A 30 13.12 9.95 6.13
CA PHE A 30 12.80 9.75 4.72
C PHE A 30 11.30 9.93 4.45
N THR A 31 11.00 10.47 3.28
CA THR A 31 9.63 10.61 2.78
C THR A 31 9.35 9.53 1.74
N TYR A 32 8.18 8.92 1.81
CA TYR A 32 7.70 7.86 0.94
C TYR A 32 6.49 8.35 0.15
N LYS A 33 6.41 7.93 -1.11
CA LYS A 33 5.22 8.12 -1.94
C LYS A 33 4.20 7.07 -1.56
N THR A 34 2.94 7.45 -1.41
CA THR A 34 1.87 6.50 -1.15
C THR A 34 1.08 6.21 -2.41
N LYS A 35 0.42 5.05 -2.47
CA LYS A 35 -0.54 4.72 -3.50
C LYS A 35 -1.65 3.89 -2.90
N LYS A 36 -2.90 4.23 -3.25
CA LYS A 36 -4.06 3.37 -3.00
C LYS A 36 -4.52 2.79 -4.33
N ALA A 37 -4.76 1.48 -4.38
CA ALA A 37 -5.22 0.81 -5.59
C ALA A 37 -6.15 -0.36 -5.25
N LYS A 38 -7.10 -0.64 -6.13
CA LYS A 38 -7.83 -1.92 -6.11
C LYS A 38 -6.95 -2.98 -6.74
N VAL A 39 -6.67 -4.06 -6.00
CA VAL A 39 -5.84 -5.17 -6.46
C VAL A 39 -6.58 -6.48 -6.26
N PHE A 40 -6.26 -7.49 -7.08
CA PHE A 40 -6.70 -8.85 -6.88
C PHE A 40 -5.55 -9.64 -6.24
N LEU A 41 -5.75 -10.12 -5.02
CA LEU A 41 -4.79 -11.00 -4.34
C LEU A 41 -5.07 -12.42 -4.79
N LYS A 42 -4.17 -12.98 -5.63
CA LYS A 42 -4.35 -14.31 -6.21
C LYS A 42 -4.40 -15.40 -5.14
N ASP A 43 -3.46 -15.35 -4.20
CA ASP A 43 -3.31 -16.36 -3.14
C ASP A 43 -4.57 -16.41 -2.26
N GLU A 44 -5.18 -15.26 -2.03
CA GLU A 44 -6.39 -15.13 -1.21
C GLU A 44 -7.71 -15.17 -2.00
N SER A 45 -7.61 -15.17 -3.34
CA SER A 45 -8.75 -15.20 -4.27
C SER A 45 -9.80 -14.10 -4.02
N TYR A 46 -9.39 -12.86 -3.71
CA TYR A 46 -10.30 -11.72 -3.59
C TYR A 46 -9.72 -10.38 -4.04
N HIS A 47 -10.63 -9.44 -4.34
CA HIS A 47 -10.29 -8.03 -4.57
C HIS A 47 -10.21 -7.26 -3.25
N CYS A 48 -9.23 -6.38 -3.13
CA CYS A 48 -9.09 -5.50 -1.97
C CYS A 48 -8.61 -4.09 -2.36
N ASN A 49 -8.87 -3.14 -1.48
CA ASN A 49 -8.24 -1.83 -1.49
C ASN A 49 -6.88 -1.95 -0.80
N TRP A 50 -5.80 -1.79 -1.54
CA TRP A 50 -4.43 -1.93 -1.06
C TRP A 50 -3.75 -0.56 -0.93
N PHE A 51 -3.01 -0.38 0.16
CA PHE A 51 -2.14 0.76 0.39
C PHE A 51 -0.68 0.33 0.23
N SER A 52 0.08 1.06 -0.58
CA SER A 52 1.51 0.84 -0.76
C SER A 52 2.32 2.09 -0.44
N LEU A 53 3.48 1.87 0.17
CA LEU A 53 4.57 2.82 0.30
C LEU A 53 5.63 2.52 -0.75
N TYR A 54 6.08 3.56 -1.42
CA TYR A 54 7.18 3.53 -2.36
C TYR A 54 8.26 4.51 -1.92
N SER A 55 9.52 4.17 -2.18
CA SER A 55 10.63 5.11 -2.10
C SER A 55 10.47 6.22 -3.15
N GLN A 56 11.29 7.27 -3.06
CA GLN A 56 11.24 8.39 -4.00
C GLN A 56 11.51 7.97 -5.46
N ASN A 57 12.38 6.96 -5.66
CA ASN A 57 12.67 6.37 -6.96
C ASN A 57 11.60 5.37 -7.45
N GLY A 58 10.53 5.14 -6.68
CA GLY A 58 9.40 4.31 -7.09
C GLY A 58 9.49 2.82 -6.76
N GLU A 59 10.49 2.38 -5.98
CA GLU A 59 10.56 1.01 -5.50
C GLU A 59 9.55 0.76 -4.37
N HIS A 60 8.85 -0.37 -4.42
CA HIS A 60 7.91 -0.75 -3.37
C HIS A 60 8.63 -1.07 -2.06
N GLN A 61 8.15 -0.51 -0.95
CA GLN A 61 8.80 -0.60 0.37
C GLN A 61 7.95 -1.37 1.39
N ALA A 62 6.66 -1.10 1.46
CA ALA A 62 5.73 -1.77 2.37
C ALA A 62 4.29 -1.58 1.88
N GLY A 63 3.36 -2.37 2.42
CA GLY A 63 1.94 -2.18 2.13
C GLY A 63 1.03 -2.90 3.10
N LEU A 64 -0.26 -2.61 3.01
CA LEU A 64 -1.32 -3.27 3.76
C LEU A 64 -2.62 -3.32 2.97
N ILE A 65 -3.49 -4.25 3.33
CA ILE A 65 -4.89 -4.24 2.93
C ILE A 65 -5.60 -3.15 3.73
N ILE A 66 -6.21 -2.16 3.08
CA ILE A 66 -7.09 -1.19 3.77
C ILE A 66 -8.45 -1.84 4.03
N GLU A 67 -8.99 -2.50 3.00
CA GLU A 67 -10.36 -3.01 3.02
C GLU A 67 -10.51 -4.16 2.03
N ALA A 68 -11.20 -5.24 2.44
CA ALA A 68 -11.68 -6.29 1.55
C ALA A 68 -13.14 -6.62 1.87
N LYS A 69 -13.99 -6.65 0.84
CA LYS A 69 -15.44 -6.90 0.94
C LYS A 69 -15.88 -8.06 0.06
N ARG A 70 -16.84 -8.85 0.54
CA ARG A 70 -17.53 -9.90 -0.21
C ARG A 70 -19.03 -9.71 -0.02
N ASN A 71 -19.76 -9.44 -1.11
CA ASN A 71 -21.21 -9.21 -1.10
C ASN A 71 -21.62 -8.26 0.05
N ASP A 72 -21.03 -7.06 0.06
CA ASP A 72 -21.22 -5.99 1.07
C ASP A 72 -20.73 -6.27 2.50
N THR A 73 -20.25 -7.48 2.78
CA THR A 73 -19.66 -7.82 4.08
C THR A 73 -18.17 -7.47 4.09
N LEU A 74 -17.76 -6.57 4.99
CA LEU A 74 -16.37 -6.30 5.31
C LEU A 74 -15.78 -7.50 6.05
N PHE A 75 -14.75 -8.12 5.49
CA PHE A 75 -14.10 -9.28 6.12
C PHE A 75 -12.62 -9.05 6.43
N VAL A 76 -12.00 -8.00 5.86
CA VAL A 76 -10.68 -7.49 6.29
C VAL A 76 -10.72 -5.98 6.36
N SER A 77 -10.21 -5.43 7.47
CA SER A 77 -9.90 -4.00 7.59
C SER A 77 -8.46 -3.81 7.99
N GLY A 78 -7.79 -2.76 7.52
CA GLY A 78 -6.44 -2.45 7.96
C GLY A 78 -6.22 -1.01 8.36
N THR A 79 -5.24 -0.84 9.23
CA THR A 79 -4.74 0.45 9.69
C THR A 79 -3.23 0.39 9.81
N TYR A 80 -2.60 1.55 9.92
CA TYR A 80 -1.16 1.63 10.17
C TYR A 80 -0.84 2.68 11.21
N GLN A 81 0.32 2.52 11.81
CA GLN A 81 0.91 3.48 12.73
C GLN A 81 2.37 3.72 12.31
N ILE A 82 2.84 4.95 12.53
CA ILE A 82 4.22 5.34 12.29
C ILE A 82 4.84 5.68 13.64
N GLU A 83 5.97 5.07 13.95
CA GLU A 83 6.69 5.30 15.19
C GLU A 83 8.18 5.47 14.90
N SER A 84 8.71 6.68 15.06
CA SER A 84 10.12 6.97 14.78
C SER A 84 10.55 6.48 13.39
N ASN A 85 11.21 5.31 13.31
CA ASN A 85 11.70 4.68 12.09
C ASN A 85 10.87 3.46 11.64
N ASN A 86 9.70 3.25 12.24
CA ASN A 86 8.88 2.07 12.05
C ASN A 86 7.60 2.41 11.29
N PHE A 87 7.21 1.51 10.40
CA PHE A 87 5.88 1.45 9.82
C PHE A 87 5.22 0.15 10.30
N ILE A 88 4.15 0.28 11.07
CA ILE A 88 3.44 -0.84 11.69
C ILE A 88 2.10 -0.97 10.99
N ALA A 89 1.95 -1.99 10.16
CA ALA A 89 0.70 -2.33 9.50
C ALA A 89 -0.08 -3.35 10.34
N LYS A 90 -1.37 -3.11 10.54
CA LYS A 90 -2.29 -4.01 11.25
C LYS A 90 -3.47 -4.35 10.33
N ASN A 91 -3.74 -5.63 10.14
CA ASN A 91 -4.94 -6.12 9.47
C ASN A 91 -5.78 -6.91 10.47
N TYR A 92 -7.09 -6.67 10.47
CA TYR A 92 -8.08 -7.35 11.29
C TYR A 92 -9.01 -8.16 10.38
N TYR A 93 -9.25 -9.41 10.75
CA TYR A 93 -10.07 -10.36 10.02
C TYR A 93 -11.38 -10.58 10.78
N HIS A 94 -12.51 -10.42 10.10
CA HIS A 94 -13.85 -10.35 10.70
C HIS A 94 -14.72 -11.57 10.35
N PHE A 95 -14.12 -12.76 10.22
CA PHE A 95 -14.88 -13.92 9.75
C PHE A 95 -15.87 -14.39 10.83
N ARG A 96 -17.16 -14.20 10.53
CA ARG A 96 -18.36 -14.30 11.38
C ARG A 96 -18.58 -15.56 12.23
N HIS A 97 -17.80 -16.62 12.04
CA HIS A 97 -18.18 -17.96 12.54
C HIS A 97 -17.09 -18.74 13.27
N SER A 98 -15.86 -18.24 13.41
CA SER A 98 -14.90 -19.01 14.22
C SER A 98 -13.77 -18.24 14.91
N HIS A 99 -13.37 -17.03 14.50
CA HIS A 99 -12.14 -16.42 15.04
C HIS A 99 -12.16 -14.88 15.02
N GLU A 100 -13.18 -14.25 15.63
CA GLU A 100 -13.22 -12.80 15.80
C GLU A 100 -12.43 -12.35 17.06
N PRO A 101 -11.52 -11.37 16.98
CA PRO A 101 -10.89 -10.77 15.80
C PRO A 101 -9.44 -11.26 15.65
N ASP A 102 -9.24 -12.22 14.75
CA ASP A 102 -7.92 -12.54 14.25
C ASP A 102 -7.28 -11.29 13.64
N SER A 103 -5.96 -11.20 13.77
CA SER A 103 -5.24 -10.06 13.22
C SER A 103 -3.82 -10.41 12.81
N SER A 104 -3.28 -9.64 11.86
CA SER A 104 -1.87 -9.67 11.55
C SER A 104 -1.25 -8.31 11.82
N VAL A 105 -0.03 -8.33 12.37
CA VAL A 105 0.78 -7.15 12.63
C VAL A 105 2.13 -7.33 11.95
N LYS A 106 2.40 -6.47 10.97
CA LYS A 106 3.68 -6.42 10.26
C LYS A 106 4.42 -5.15 10.63
N THR A 107 5.61 -5.28 11.18
CA THR A 107 6.47 -4.16 11.56
C THR A 107 7.63 -4.07 10.58
N PHE A 108 7.68 -2.97 9.85
CA PHE A 108 8.75 -2.63 8.94
C PHE A 108 9.65 -1.58 9.60
N VAL A 109 10.95 -1.81 9.61
CA VAL A 109 11.93 -0.88 10.19
C VAL A 109 12.75 -0.25 9.08
N GLN A 110 12.85 1.06 9.11
CA GLN A 110 13.67 1.85 8.21
C GLN A 110 15.16 1.68 8.53
N ASN A 111 15.94 1.25 7.56
CA ASN A 111 17.40 1.21 7.67
C ASN A 111 18.04 2.58 7.35
N SER A 112 19.37 2.67 7.51
CA SER A 112 20.12 3.91 7.29
C SER A 112 20.02 4.48 5.87
N LYS A 113 19.64 3.67 4.88
CA LYS A 113 19.45 4.02 3.46
C LYS A 113 17.99 4.39 3.13
N GLY A 114 17.08 4.33 4.11
CA GLY A 114 15.66 4.63 3.88
C GLY A 114 14.87 3.46 3.29
N LYS A 115 15.43 2.25 3.25
CA LYS A 115 14.69 1.04 2.86
C LYS A 115 13.90 0.53 4.06
N LEU A 116 12.64 0.17 3.84
CA LEU A 116 11.83 -0.49 4.86
C LEU A 116 12.04 -2.00 4.77
N GLU A 117 12.44 -2.60 5.89
CA GLU A 117 12.67 -4.04 6.01
C GLU A 117 11.65 -4.64 6.98
N LEU A 118 10.97 -5.71 6.57
CA LEU A 118 10.09 -6.45 7.47
C LEU A 118 10.93 -7.07 8.60
N ARG A 119 10.73 -6.63 9.83
CA ARG A 119 11.45 -7.13 11.02
C ARG A 119 10.62 -8.02 11.90
N SER A 120 9.30 -7.87 11.86
CA SER A 120 8.39 -8.72 12.62
C SER A 120 7.09 -8.93 11.85
N PHE A 121 6.61 -10.16 11.88
CA PHE A 121 5.28 -10.53 11.44
C PHE A 121 4.67 -11.42 12.52
N ILE A 122 3.60 -10.93 13.13
CA ILE A 122 2.84 -11.63 14.16
C ILE A 122 1.42 -11.82 13.63
N GLU A 123 0.91 -13.02 13.77
CA GLU A 123 -0.51 -13.32 13.61
C GLU A 123 -1.12 -13.60 14.98
N PHE A 124 -2.38 -13.22 15.13
CA PHE A 124 -3.21 -13.52 16.27
C PHE A 124 -4.37 -14.36 15.76
N THR A 125 -4.48 -15.58 16.28
CA THR A 125 -5.55 -16.53 15.95
C THR A 125 -6.24 -16.90 17.25
N ASP A 126 -7.54 -16.62 17.40
CA ASP A 126 -8.28 -16.79 18.67
C ASP A 126 -7.60 -16.10 19.88
N GLY A 127 -6.99 -14.94 19.64
CA GLY A 127 -6.22 -14.22 20.65
C GLY A 127 -4.86 -14.84 20.99
N VAL A 128 -4.49 -15.97 20.39
CA VAL A 128 -3.17 -16.61 20.55
C VAL A 128 -2.17 -16.00 19.57
N LYS A 129 -1.03 -15.56 20.12
CA LYS A 129 0.06 -14.96 19.35
C LYS A 129 0.91 -16.02 18.63
N ASN A 130 0.93 -15.97 17.30
CA ASN A 130 1.73 -16.80 16.41
C ASN A 130 2.81 -15.92 15.74
N ALA A 131 4.06 -16.04 16.19
CA ALA A 131 5.17 -15.31 15.56
C ALA A 131 5.64 -16.03 14.28
N ILE A 132 5.60 -15.35 13.14
CA ILE A 132 6.03 -15.92 11.87
C ILE A 132 7.53 -15.73 11.70
N LYS A 133 8.24 -16.85 11.50
CA LYS A 133 9.67 -16.84 11.21
C LYS A 133 9.90 -16.24 9.83
N LEU A 134 10.59 -15.11 9.79
CA LEU A 134 10.99 -14.48 8.54
C LEU A 134 12.21 -15.23 7.97
N PRO A 135 12.32 -15.37 6.64
CA PRO A 135 13.53 -15.90 6.03
C PRO A 135 14.72 -15.02 6.40
N ASN A 136 15.84 -15.65 6.79
CA ASN A 136 17.09 -14.92 7.02
C ASN A 136 17.55 -14.35 5.68
N HIS A 137 17.68 -13.02 5.60
CA HIS A 137 18.28 -12.32 4.48
C HIS A 137 19.77 -12.09 4.73
#